data_AF-A0A2U0UGY7-F1
#
_entry.id   AF-A0A2U0UGY7-F1
#
_cell.length_a   1.000
_cell.length_b   1.000
_cell.length_c   1.000
_cell.angle_alpha   90.00
_cell.angle_beta   90.00
_cell.angle_gamma   90.00
#
_symmetry.space_group_name_H-M   'P 1'
#
loop_
_entity.id
_entity.type
_entity.pdbx_description
1 polymer ?
#
loop_
_entity_poly.entity_id
_entity_poly.type
_entity_poly.pdbx_seq_one_letter_code
_entity_poly.pdbx_strand_id
1 'polypeptide(L)'
;MAKNFGKTWWGSEWLQSLQHIDYENRIPRGARYARNGYVRSVSIDHGAISAKVDGSRPTPYRVAVKVKAFADKEKEALIDDILEHPSSGKDWCCKWCWR
;
A
#
# COMPACT_ATOMS: atom_id res chain seq x y z
N MET A 1 14.66 0.77 7.42
CA MET A 1 13.26 0.94 6.95
C MET A 1 13.21 1.99 5.85
N ALA A 2 12.11 2.06 5.13
CA ALA A 2 12.04 2.67 3.83
C ALA A 2 12.00 4.22 3.83
N LYS A 3 13.03 4.90 4.37
CA LYS A 3 13.11 6.35 4.72
C LYS A 3 12.55 7.39 3.73
N ASN A 4 12.31 7.03 2.46
CA ASN A 4 11.83 7.93 1.41
C ASN A 4 10.43 7.62 0.85
N PHE A 5 9.76 6.55 1.30
CA PHE A 5 8.39 6.22 0.88
C PHE A 5 7.39 6.57 1.99
N GLY A 6 6.13 6.80 1.63
CA GLY A 6 5.08 7.14 2.61
C GLY A 6 5.33 8.46 3.33
N LYS A 7 5.69 9.52 2.57
CA LYS A 7 6.02 10.85 3.13
C LYS A 7 4.80 11.59 3.69
N THR A 8 3.60 11.17 3.32
CA THR A 8 2.35 11.69 3.90
C THR A 8 2.00 10.89 5.13
N TRP A 9 1.23 11.48 6.05
CA TRP A 9 0.73 10.74 7.21
C TRP A 9 0.03 9.44 6.80
N TRP A 10 -0.90 9.52 5.82
CA TRP A 10 -1.58 8.36 5.25
C TRP A 10 -0.62 7.31 4.70
N GLY A 11 0.40 7.74 3.96
CA GLY A 11 1.39 6.83 3.40
C GLY A 11 2.23 6.12 4.47
N SER A 12 2.51 6.79 5.59
CA SER A 12 3.22 6.19 6.73
C SER A 12 2.36 5.14 7.44
N GLU A 13 1.11 5.47 7.77
CA GLU A 13 0.18 4.53 8.42
C GLU A 13 -0.09 3.31 7.53
N TRP A 14 -0.26 3.54 6.22
CA TRP A 14 -0.40 2.45 5.25
C TRP A 14 0.84 1.54 5.21
N LEU A 15 2.05 2.11 5.21
CA LEU A 15 3.28 1.30 5.29
C LEU A 15 3.42 0.57 6.63
N GLN A 16 2.89 1.12 7.71
CA GLN A 16 2.89 0.50 9.03
C GLN A 16 1.92 -0.69 9.08
N SER A 17 0.71 -0.56 8.55
CA SER A 17 -0.24 -1.68 8.49
C SER A 17 0.30 -2.85 7.65
N LEU A 18 1.03 -2.55 6.57
CA LEU A 18 1.67 -3.57 5.73
C LEU A 18 2.85 -4.29 6.41
N GLN A 19 3.50 -3.70 7.40
CA GLN A 19 4.62 -4.35 8.10
C GLN A 19 4.16 -5.55 8.94
N HIS A 20 2.92 -5.53 9.43
CA HIS A 20 2.38 -6.61 10.26
C HIS A 20 1.92 -7.83 9.46
N ILE A 21 1.84 -7.73 8.14
CA ILE A 21 1.42 -8.82 7.24
C ILE A 21 2.56 -9.39 6.39
N ASP A 22 3.78 -8.85 6.51
CA ASP A 22 4.93 -9.28 5.73
C ASP A 22 5.63 -10.50 6.36
N TYR A 23 5.16 -11.69 6.01
CA TYR A 23 5.72 -12.95 6.51
C TYR A 23 7.14 -13.27 5.99
N GLU A 24 7.66 -12.56 4.98
CA GLU A 24 8.89 -12.96 4.29
C GLU A 24 9.81 -11.79 3.89
N ASN A 25 9.78 -10.67 4.62
CA ASN A 25 10.65 -9.51 4.37
C ASN A 25 10.52 -8.97 2.91
N ARG A 26 9.31 -9.08 2.34
CA ARG A 26 8.97 -8.66 0.98
C ARG A 26 8.94 -7.15 0.85
N ILE A 27 8.46 -6.43 1.86
CA ILE A 27 8.34 -4.97 1.83
C ILE A 27 9.72 -4.30 1.83
N PRO A 28 10.67 -4.64 2.74
CA PRO A 28 12.00 -4.04 2.70
C PRO A 28 12.77 -4.41 1.42
N ARG A 29 12.60 -5.63 0.90
CA ARG A 29 13.20 -6.05 -0.38
C ARG A 29 12.65 -5.24 -1.56
N GLY A 30 11.32 -5.11 -1.66
CA GLY A 30 10.68 -4.29 -2.70
C GLY A 30 11.13 -2.83 -2.64
N ALA A 31 11.22 -2.27 -1.44
CA ALA A 31 11.72 -0.91 -1.25
C ALA A 31 13.19 -0.74 -1.70
N ARG A 32 14.05 -1.75 -1.52
CA ARG A 32 15.41 -1.75 -2.06
C ARG A 32 15.42 -1.75 -3.58
N TYR A 33 14.55 -2.54 -4.21
CA TYR A 33 14.47 -2.61 -5.67
C TYR A 33 14.03 -1.27 -6.27
N ALA A 34 13.03 -0.63 -5.66
CA ALA A 34 12.56 0.69 -6.08
C ALA A 34 13.63 1.78 -5.91
N ARG A 35 14.37 1.81 -4.79
CA ARG A 35 15.45 2.78 -4.58
C ARG A 35 16.61 2.62 -5.56
N ASN A 36 16.94 1.39 -5.90
CA ASN A 36 18.08 1.09 -6.76
C ASN A 36 17.75 1.24 -8.26
N GLY A 37 16.56 1.75 -8.62
CA GLY A 37 16.17 1.95 -10.01
C GLY A 37 15.83 0.66 -10.77
N TYR A 38 15.62 -0.45 -10.07
CA TYR A 38 15.27 -1.73 -10.69
C TYR A 38 13.79 -1.80 -11.09
N VAL A 39 12.95 -0.86 -10.67
CA VAL A 39 11.56 -0.78 -11.12
C VAL A 39 11.50 0.08 -12.38
N ARG A 40 11.31 -0.55 -13.54
CA ARG A 40 11.36 0.10 -14.86
C ARG A 40 10.09 0.86 -15.20
N SER A 41 8.94 0.33 -14.80
CA SER A 41 7.65 0.96 -15.02
C SER A 41 6.64 0.46 -14.00
N VAL A 42 5.68 1.32 -13.64
CA VAL A 42 4.51 0.97 -12.82
C VAL A 42 3.26 1.41 -13.57
N SER A 43 2.24 0.55 -13.57
CA SER A 43 0.93 0.83 -14.15
C SER A 43 -0.13 0.50 -13.11
N ILE A 44 -1.07 1.42 -12.92
CA ILE A 44 -2.18 1.29 -11.97
C ILE A 44 -3.46 1.31 -12.79
N ASP A 45 -4.29 0.28 -12.62
CA ASP A 45 -5.51 0.08 -13.40
C ASP A 45 -6.55 -0.62 -12.52
N HIS A 46 -7.68 0.04 -12.24
CA HIS A 46 -8.89 -0.50 -11.58
C HIS A 46 -8.65 -1.66 -10.58
N GLY A 47 -7.96 -1.37 -9.47
CA GLY A 47 -7.68 -2.35 -8.40
C GLY A 47 -6.50 -3.28 -8.66
N ALA A 48 -5.81 -3.15 -9.79
CA ALA A 48 -4.58 -3.84 -10.12
C ALA A 48 -3.41 -2.85 -10.21
N ILE A 49 -2.28 -3.25 -9.64
CA ILE A 49 -1.00 -2.57 -9.79
C ILE A 49 -0.05 -3.56 -10.45
N SER A 50 0.55 -3.19 -11.57
CA SER A 50 1.58 -3.99 -12.22
C SER A 50 2.86 -3.21 -12.41
N ALA A 51 4.00 -3.92 -12.42
CA ALA A 51 5.30 -3.32 -12.65
C ALA A 51 6.21 -4.23 -13.47
N LYS A 52 7.13 -3.61 -14.22
CA LYS A 52 8.29 -4.29 -14.81
C LYS A 52 9.49 -4.07 -13.91
N VAL A 53 10.13 -5.16 -13.51
CA VAL A 53 11.19 -5.14 -12.51
C VAL A 53 12.40 -5.90 -13.01
N ASP A 54 13.56 -5.28 -12.88
CA ASP A 54 14.84 -5.91 -13.14
C ASP A 54 15.23 -6.82 -11.98
N GLY A 55 15.91 -7.90 -12.30
CA GLY A 55 16.46 -8.81 -11.32
C GLY A 55 17.68 -9.52 -11.88
N SER A 56 17.93 -10.74 -11.40
CA SER A 56 19.01 -11.57 -11.91
C SER A 56 18.80 -12.05 -13.35
N ARG A 57 17.59 -11.92 -13.89
CA ARG A 57 17.27 -12.34 -15.27
C ARG A 57 17.66 -11.25 -16.27
N PRO A 58 18.10 -11.63 -17.50
CA PRO A 58 18.44 -10.66 -18.55
C PRO A 58 17.29 -9.74 -18.95
N THR A 59 16.05 -10.23 -18.85
CA THR A 59 14.84 -9.47 -19.20
C THR A 59 14.06 -9.08 -17.94
N PRO A 60 13.55 -7.83 -17.85
CA PRO A 60 12.70 -7.41 -16.74
C PRO A 60 11.46 -8.30 -16.64
N TYR A 61 11.13 -8.77 -15.44
CA TYR A 61 9.95 -9.60 -15.20
C TYR A 61 8.76 -8.74 -14.77
N ARG A 62 7.55 -9.24 -15.04
CA ARG A 62 6.30 -8.57 -14.64
C ARG A 62 5.90 -9.05 -13.26
N VAL A 63 5.56 -8.12 -12.37
CA VAL A 63 4.89 -8.38 -11.11
C VAL A 63 3.54 -7.68 -11.11
N ALA A 64 2.54 -8.27 -10.47
CA ALA A 64 1.23 -7.66 -10.32
C ALA A 64 0.62 -7.99 -8.97
N VAL A 65 -0.04 -7.01 -8.37
CA VAL A 65 -0.90 -7.14 -7.19
C VAL A 65 -2.29 -6.75 -7.61
N LYS A 66 -3.28 -7.58 -7.29
CA LYS A 66 -4.69 -7.29 -7.53
C LYS A 66 -5.41 -7.23 -6.19
N VAL A 67 -6.16 -6.17 -6.00
CA VAL A 67 -7.04 -5.95 -4.85
C VAL A 67 -8.46 -5.95 -5.40
N LYS A 68 -9.31 -6.81 -4.86
CA LYS A 68 -10.72 -6.84 -5.20
C LYS A 68 -11.34 -5.52 -4.76
N ALA A 69 -12.06 -4.85 -5.66
CA ALA A 69 -12.84 -3.68 -5.29
C ALA A 69 -13.98 -4.10 -4.36
N PHE A 70 -14.22 -3.31 -3.31
CA PHE A 70 -15.38 -3.49 -2.45
C PHE A 70 -16.66 -3.26 -3.25
N ALA A 71 -17.64 -4.16 -3.09
CA ALA A 71 -19.00 -3.93 -3.53
C ALA A 71 -19.62 -2.79 -2.72
N ASP A 72 -20.66 -2.13 -3.24
CA ASP A 72 -21.24 -0.96 -2.57
C ASP A 72 -21.78 -1.31 -1.16
N LYS A 73 -22.39 -2.49 -1.01
CA LYS A 73 -22.80 -3.00 0.31
C LYS A 73 -21.64 -3.24 1.28
N GLU A 74 -20.49 -3.68 0.78
CA GLU A 74 -19.29 -3.90 1.61
C GLU A 74 -18.71 -2.54 2.06
N LYS A 75 -18.82 -1.49 1.24
CA LYS A 75 -18.41 -0.13 1.61
C LYS A 75 -19.35 0.45 2.66
N GLU A 76 -20.66 0.30 2.48
CA GLU A 76 -21.67 0.76 3.46
C GLU A 76 -21.43 0.11 4.81
N ALA A 77 -21.32 -1.22 4.86
CA ALA A 77 -21.04 -1.95 6.09
C ALA A 77 -19.72 -1.51 6.76
N LEU A 78 -18.68 -1.24 5.96
CA LEU A 78 -17.40 -0.74 6.49
C LEU A 78 -17.55 0.66 7.11
N ILE A 79 -18.31 1.55 6.48
CA ILE A 79 -18.56 2.90 6.99
C ILE A 79 -19.34 2.81 8.30
N ASP A 80 -20.38 1.98 8.35
CA ASP A 80 -21.21 1.79 9.54
C ASP A 80 -20.36 1.26 10.71
N ASP A 81 -19.51 0.26 10.49
CA ASP A 81 -18.60 -0.30 11.51
C ASP A 81 -17.62 0.75 12.06
N ILE A 82 -17.04 1.58 11.18
CA ILE A 82 -16.15 2.68 11.59
C ILE A 82 -16.88 3.70 12.46
N LEU A 83 -18.15 3.99 12.15
CA LEU A 83 -18.97 4.93 12.91
C LEU A 83 -19.39 4.37 14.29
N GLU A 84 -19.68 3.08 14.38
CA GLU A 84 -20.05 2.41 15.64
C GLU A 84 -18.85 2.18 16.57
N HIS A 85 -17.64 2.05 16.02
CA HIS A 85 -16.40 1.83 16.77
C HIS A 85 -15.36 2.94 16.54
N PRO A 86 -15.64 4.18 16.93
CA PRO A 86 -14.75 5.30 16.68
C PRO A 86 -13.46 5.23 17.52
N SER A 87 -13.39 4.44 18.61
CA SER A 87 -12.19 4.27 19.43
C SER A 87 -11.03 3.51 18.78
N SER A 88 -11.28 2.76 17.71
CA SER A 88 -10.24 2.27 16.80
C SER A 88 -9.67 3.38 15.90
N GLY A 89 -10.35 4.53 15.84
CA GLY A 89 -10.06 5.67 14.97
C GLY A 89 -10.04 7.03 15.68
N LYS A 90 -9.86 7.08 17.01
CA LYS A 90 -9.84 8.36 17.76
C LYS A 90 -8.69 9.30 17.38
N ASP A 91 -7.67 8.77 16.70
CA ASP A 91 -6.58 9.56 16.12
C ASP A 91 -6.82 10.00 14.67
N TRP A 92 -7.85 9.46 14.00
CA TRP A 92 -8.07 9.70 12.58
C TRP A 92 -8.72 11.06 12.33
N CYS A 93 -9.74 11.42 13.12
CA CYS A 93 -10.49 12.66 12.86
C CYS A 93 -9.62 13.93 13.05
N CYS A 94 -8.65 13.90 13.98
CA CYS A 94 -7.71 15.01 14.18
C CYS A 94 -6.59 15.09 13.12
N LYS A 95 -6.29 14.00 12.40
CA LYS A 95 -5.25 13.99 11.34
C LYS A 95 -5.79 14.21 9.93
N TRP A 96 -7.10 14.04 9.71
CA TRP A 96 -7.76 14.28 8.43
C TRP A 96 -8.23 15.73 8.23
N CYS A 97 -8.13 16.59 9.26
CA CYS A 97 -8.42 18.01 9.15
C CYS A 97 -7.21 18.77 8.59
N TRP A 98 -7.10 18.83 7.26
CA TRP A 98 -6.30 19.79 6.48
C TRP A 98 -4.85 20.01 6.94
N ARG A 99 -3.92 19.16 6.46
CA ARG A 99 -2.58 19.60 6.04
C ARG A 99 -1.90 18.62 5.08
#